data_AF-A0A256WQP8-F1
#
_entry.id   AF-A0A256WQP8-F1
#
_cell.length_a   1.000
_cell.length_b   1.000
_cell.length_c   1.000
_cell.angle_alpha   90.00
_cell.angle_beta   90.00
_cell.angle_gamma   90.00
#
_symmetry.space_group_name_H-M   'P 1'
#
loop_
_entity.id
_entity.type
_entity.pdbx_description
1 polymer ?
#
loop_
_entity_poly.entity_id
_entity_poly.type
_entity_poly.pdbx_seq_one_letter_code
_entity_poly.pdbx_strand_id
1 'polypeptide(L)' 'MKKGESGIITVTFKSKGKSNRQHKNITVNTNDPKNQIIYLKMEGFVKAPE' A
#
# COMPACT_ATOMS: atom_id res chain seq x y z
N MET A 1 -7.97 16.19 6.33
CA MET A 1 -9.11 15.42 6.86
C MET A 1 -9.54 16.05 8.16
N LYS A 2 -10.85 16.20 8.37
CA LYS A 2 -11.40 16.67 9.65
C LYS A 2 -11.31 15.55 10.69
N LYS A 3 -11.37 15.92 11.97
CA LYS A 3 -11.37 14.96 13.07
C LYS A 3 -12.55 13.99 12.89
N GLY A 4 -12.25 12.68 12.88
CA GLY A 4 -13.25 11.62 12.75
C GLY A 4 -13.66 11.28 11.30
N GLU A 5 -13.05 11.92 10.31
CA GLU A 5 -13.30 11.64 8.90
C GLU A 5 -12.49 10.43 8.43
N SER A 6 -13.12 9.56 7.66
CA SER A 6 -12.48 8.42 6.99
C SER A 6 -12.33 8.70 5.50
N GLY A 7 -11.24 8.22 4.91
CA GLY A 7 -10.98 8.33 3.48
C GLY A 7 -10.57 6.99 2.86
N ILE A 8 -10.57 6.93 1.53
CA ILE A 8 -10.16 5.75 0.76
C ILE A 8 -8.87 6.07 0.02
N ILE A 9 -7.86 5.20 0.15
CA ILE A 9 -6.64 5.25 -0.65
C ILE A 9 -6.75 4.20 -1.75
N THR A 10 -7.04 4.63 -2.97
CA THR A 10 -7.11 3.75 -4.14
C THR A 10 -5.70 3.49 -4.66
N VAL A 11 -5.34 2.21 -4.80
CA VAL A 11 -4.03 1.80 -5.31
C VAL A 11 -4.17 0.84 -6.49
N THR A 12 -3.23 0.90 -7.42
CA THR A 12 -3.16 -0.02 -8.57
C THR A 12 -1.80 -0.68 -8.60
N PHE A 13 -1.78 -2.01 -8.53
CA PHE A 13 -0.56 -2.80 -8.67
C PHE A 13 -0.37 -3.26 -10.11
N LYS A 14 0.70 -2.78 -10.77
CA LYS A 14 1.07 -3.22 -12.12
C LYS A 14 1.90 -4.50 -12.03
N SER A 15 1.27 -5.64 -12.33
CA SER A 15 1.88 -6.97 -12.26
C SER A 15 2.73 -7.34 -13.49
N LYS A 16 2.62 -6.60 -14.61
CA LYS A 16 3.37 -6.89 -15.84
C LYS A 16 4.89 -6.94 -15.56
N GLY A 17 5.54 -8.04 -15.97
CA GLY A 17 6.97 -8.27 -15.75
C GLY A 17 7.35 -8.60 -14.31
N LYS A 18 6.37 -8.87 -13.42
CA LYS A 18 6.59 -9.40 -12.07
C LYS A 18 6.19 -10.87 -12.05
N SER A 19 6.79 -11.62 -11.12
CA SER A 19 6.49 -13.03 -10.87
C SER A 19 6.76 -13.36 -9.41
N ASN A 20 6.20 -14.47 -8.92
CA ASN A 20 6.35 -14.95 -7.55
C ASN A 20 5.79 -13.97 -6.49
N ARG A 21 6.22 -14.16 -5.24
CA ARG A 21 5.80 -13.40 -4.06
C ARG A 21 6.25 -11.94 -4.16
N GLN A 22 5.29 -11.03 -4.04
CA GLN A 22 5.47 -9.59 -4.06
C GLN A 22 5.15 -9.03 -2.68
N HIS A 23 6.12 -8.37 -2.07
CA HIS A 23 5.93 -7.58 -0.84
C HIS A 23 6.08 -6.10 -1.20
N LYS A 24 5.08 -5.29 -0.86
CA LYS A 24 5.06 -3.85 -1.10
C LYS A 24 4.54 -3.13 0.14
N ASN A 25 5.09 -1.96 0.41
CA ASN A 25 4.63 -1.10 1.49
C ASN A 25 4.14 0.21 0.88
N ILE A 26 2.95 0.63 1.27
CA ILE A 26 2.48 2.00 1.07
C ILE A 26 2.91 2.77 2.32
N THR A 27 3.71 3.82 2.14
CA THR A 27 4.13 4.69 3.24
C THR A 27 3.22 5.91 3.21
N VAL A 28 2.48 6.12 4.30
CA VAL A 28 1.59 7.27 4.45
C VAL A 28 2.24 8.21 5.45
N ASN A 29 2.62 9.39 4.97
CA ASN A 29 3.11 10.47 5.81
C ASN A 29 1.92 11.30 6.28
N THR A 30 1.77 11.45 7.59
CA THR A 30 0.71 12.20 8.22
C THR A 30 1.26 13.33 9.07
N ASN A 31 0.39 14.27 9.45
CA ASN A 31 0.69 15.33 10.41
C ASN A 31 0.28 14.97 11.85
N ASP A 32 -0.01 13.70 12.15
CA ASP A 32 -0.19 13.26 13.55
C ASP A 32 1.19 13.26 14.23
N PRO A 33 1.41 14.08 15.28
CA PRO A 33 2.71 14.15 15.97
C PRO A 33 3.15 12.82 16.60
N LYS A 34 2.21 11.90 16.88
CA LYS A 34 2.51 10.58 17.44
C LYS A 34 2.75 9.52 16.37
N ASN A 35 2.04 9.60 15.24
CA ASN A 35 2.08 8.61 14.16
C ASN A 35 2.33 9.27 12.81
N GLN A 36 3.48 9.93 12.68
CA GLN A 36 3.85 10.67 11.47
C GLN A 36 3.99 9.76 10.24
N ILE A 37 4.34 8.49 10.44
CA ILE A 37 4.51 7.52 9.36
C ILE A 37 3.67 6.28 9.66
N ILE A 38 2.82 5.92 8.72
CA ILE A 38 2.01 4.69 8.76
C ILE A 38 2.44 3.81 7.60
N TYR A 39 2.78 2.55 7.89
CA TYR A 39 3.12 1.55 6.89
C TYR A 39 1.95 0.62 6.65
N LEU A 40 1.42 0.63 5.42
CA LEU A 40 0.40 -0.32 4.98
C LEU A 40 1.07 -1.38 4.13
N LYS A 41 1.16 -2.61 4.66
CA LYS A 41 1.79 -3.74 4.00
C LYS A 41 0.82 -4.39 3.01
N MET A 42 1.29 -4.64 1.80
CA MET A 42 0.61 -5.43 0.77
C MET A 42 1.46 -6.62 0.39
N GLU A 43 0.86 -7.81 0.41
CA GLU A 43 1.46 -9.04 -0.09
C GLU A 43 0.59 -9.64 -1.18
N GLY A 44 1.22 -10.24 -2.18
CA GLY A 44 0.53 -10.98 -3.23
C GLY A 44 1.46 -11.93 -3.96
N PHE A 45 0.92 -12.86 -4.73
CA PHE A 45 1.70 -13.75 -5.59
C PHE A 45 1.31 -13.51 -7.04
N VAL A 46 2.30 -13.20 -7.89
CA VAL A 46 2.09 -13.04 -9.33
C VAL A 46 2.48 -14.34 -10.02
N LYS A 47 1.50 -15.01 -10.61
CA LYS A 47 1.77 -16.19 -11.46
C LYS A 47 2.56 -15.73 -12.69
N ALA A 48 3.66 -16.41 -12.98
CA ALA A 48 4.35 -16.21 -14.26
C ALA A 48 3.41 -16.68 -15.40
N PRO A 49 3.42 -16.03 -16.57
CA PRO A 49 2.79 -16.61 -17.75
C PRO A 49 3.48 -17.94 -18.08
N GLU A 50 2.67 -18.95 -18.40
CA GLU A 50 3.13 -20.25 -18.91
C GLU A 50 3.85 -20.11 -20.27
#